data_AF-B2W224-F1
#
_entry.id   AF-B2W224-F1
#
_cell.length_a   1.000
_cell.length_b   1.000
_cell.length_c   1.000
_cell.angle_alpha   90.00
_cell.angle_beta   90.00
_cell.angle_gamma   90.00
#
_symmetry.space_group_name_H-M   'P 1'
#
loop_
_entity.id
_entity.type
_entity.pdbx_description
1 polymer ?
#
loop_
_entity_poly.entity_id
_entity_poly.type
_entity_poly.pdbx_seq_one_letter_code
_entity_poly.pdbx_strand_id
1 'polypeptide(L)'
;MGICNSCIDVTSKVENKHNEYNLTTVSLPGSTRNITSGSDAIGVTNEYNQSWTRGMETHFDRVAPSAFSGLTIMSFTLNGCIPNGTDHLPSWYGSICQPGLENNPYYTMNVVASSCVIYPCVKNFYGTVSNGKFQETLISTVPAQEFKPEDPFGKITIINSPCVSDNQTLDNTVDISTLPNNAPNTFQIDILGRNVSVPVNCLYQMSGVDALAFGEFFNEYFDNSCSFYDRADIDSILCTRNNWYMNTLYNGGFASHASISAAVNRITDAATNMFRLSGLNWERTAPANVSGDVLRETVCAKLQIQWLLFPITLLSLSAMLLAATLVLEFSQNGRVGAVPVWKSSMLPLLYHGLGKLDDEPRDNFPRTLKELEKRAEEVEVRLGMGETHWGLIKEGLIIEGRTPQEQTKARKTEEGHVNEG
;
A
#
# COMPACT_ATOMS: atom_id res chain seq x y z
N MET A 1 -5.19 7.01 -21.73
CA MET A 1 -5.71 6.39 -22.97
C MET A 1 -5.56 4.87 -22.85
N GLY A 2 -6.46 4.11 -23.44
CA GLY A 2 -6.51 2.65 -23.37
C GLY A 2 -7.30 2.06 -24.53
N ILE A 3 -7.51 0.74 -24.47
CA ILE A 3 -8.35 -0.01 -25.40
C ILE A 3 -9.65 -0.39 -24.68
N CYS A 4 -10.76 -0.15 -25.35
CA CYS A 4 -12.08 -0.54 -24.90
C CYS A 4 -12.73 -1.48 -25.91
N ASN A 5 -13.78 -2.15 -25.47
CA ASN A 5 -14.65 -2.91 -26.34
C ASN A 5 -16.12 -2.63 -26.00
N SER A 6 -16.98 -3.03 -26.93
CA SER A 6 -18.41 -3.19 -26.71
C SER A 6 -18.83 -4.42 -27.50
N CYS A 7 -19.61 -5.30 -26.88
CA CYS A 7 -20.09 -6.52 -27.51
C CYS A 7 -21.61 -6.58 -27.42
N ILE A 8 -22.25 -7.08 -28.47
CA ILE A 8 -23.70 -7.32 -28.54
C ILE A 8 -23.99 -8.77 -28.91
N ASP A 9 -25.13 -9.28 -28.44
CA ASP A 9 -25.63 -10.58 -28.83
C ASP A 9 -26.28 -10.50 -30.21
N VAL A 10 -25.72 -11.22 -31.18
CA VAL A 10 -26.20 -11.27 -32.58
C VAL A 10 -26.69 -12.66 -32.96
N THR A 11 -26.95 -13.53 -31.98
CA THR A 11 -27.43 -14.90 -32.20
C THR A 11 -28.74 -14.92 -32.99
N SER A 12 -29.60 -13.92 -32.82
CA SER A 12 -30.86 -13.77 -33.59
C SER A 12 -30.68 -13.48 -35.08
N LYS A 13 -29.47 -13.08 -35.50
CA LYS A 13 -29.12 -12.78 -36.90
C LYS A 13 -28.43 -13.95 -37.60
N VAL A 14 -28.20 -15.04 -36.90
CA VAL A 14 -27.61 -16.25 -37.46
C VAL A 14 -28.52 -16.82 -38.55
N GLU A 15 -27.94 -17.06 -39.71
CA GLU A 15 -28.56 -17.77 -40.81
C GLU A 15 -28.04 -19.21 -40.85
N ASN A 16 -28.96 -20.16 -40.97
CA ASN A 16 -28.64 -21.59 -40.98
C ASN A 16 -28.94 -22.18 -42.36
N LYS A 17 -28.00 -22.95 -42.90
CA LYS A 17 -28.16 -23.70 -44.14
C LYS A 17 -27.76 -25.16 -43.93
N HIS A 18 -28.63 -26.09 -44.33
CA HIS A 18 -28.30 -27.52 -44.32
C HIS A 18 -27.64 -27.93 -45.65
N ASN A 19 -26.62 -28.79 -45.57
CA ASN A 19 -26.00 -29.40 -46.74
C ASN A 19 -26.63 -30.77 -47.07
N GLU A 20 -26.17 -31.42 -48.13
CA GLU A 20 -26.64 -32.76 -48.58
C GLU A 20 -26.47 -33.87 -47.51
N TYR A 21 -25.63 -33.63 -46.50
CA TYR A 21 -25.36 -34.55 -45.39
C TYR A 21 -26.10 -34.16 -44.10
N ASN A 22 -27.10 -33.27 -44.16
CA ASN A 22 -27.81 -32.71 -43.01
C ASN A 22 -26.92 -31.99 -41.98
N LEU A 23 -25.70 -31.59 -42.34
CA LEU A 23 -24.89 -30.73 -41.49
C LEU A 23 -25.39 -29.29 -41.60
N THR A 24 -25.46 -28.61 -40.47
CA THR A 24 -25.87 -27.21 -40.38
C THR A 24 -24.65 -26.32 -40.49
N THR A 25 -24.60 -25.53 -41.55
CA THR A 25 -23.67 -24.42 -41.68
C THR A 25 -24.35 -23.15 -41.18
N VAL A 26 -23.66 -22.46 -40.27
CA VAL A 26 -24.09 -21.23 -39.64
C VAL A 26 -23.26 -20.08 -40.23
N SER A 27 -23.95 -19.01 -40.62
CA SER A 27 -23.34 -17.77 -41.12
C SER A 27 -23.96 -16.55 -40.48
N LEU A 28 -23.22 -15.44 -40.48
CA LEU A 28 -23.71 -14.13 -40.08
C LEU A 28 -23.61 -13.14 -41.23
N PRO A 29 -24.52 -12.14 -41.30
CA PRO A 29 -24.40 -11.05 -42.25
C PRO A 29 -23.03 -10.37 -42.12
N GLY A 30 -22.37 -10.11 -43.24
CA GLY A 30 -21.05 -9.49 -43.26
C GLY A 30 -19.89 -10.41 -42.88
N SER A 31 -20.15 -11.58 -42.28
CA SER A 31 -19.10 -12.53 -41.92
C SER A 31 -18.54 -13.27 -43.12
N THR A 32 -17.23 -13.27 -43.23
CA THR A 32 -16.45 -13.96 -44.27
C THR A 32 -16.23 -15.44 -43.95
N ARG A 33 -16.53 -15.87 -42.72
CA ARG A 33 -16.34 -17.25 -42.25
C ARG A 33 -17.65 -17.84 -41.77
N ASN A 34 -17.90 -19.06 -42.20
CA ASN A 34 -18.99 -19.88 -41.69
C ASN A 34 -18.43 -20.97 -40.79
N ILE A 35 -19.23 -21.43 -39.83
CA ILE A 35 -18.93 -22.62 -39.04
C ILE A 35 -19.91 -23.73 -39.41
N THR A 36 -19.42 -24.96 -39.55
CA THR A 36 -20.26 -26.10 -39.91
C THR A 36 -20.29 -27.12 -38.78
N SER A 37 -21.50 -27.58 -38.44
CA SER A 37 -21.70 -28.59 -37.40
C SER A 37 -20.89 -29.84 -37.69
N GLY A 38 -20.26 -30.42 -36.67
CA GLY A 38 -19.42 -31.61 -36.78
C GLY A 38 -18.01 -31.35 -37.32
N SER A 39 -17.71 -30.19 -37.91
CA SER A 39 -16.33 -29.82 -38.29
C SER A 39 -15.75 -28.73 -37.42
N ASP A 40 -16.52 -27.69 -37.15
CA ASP A 40 -16.05 -26.47 -36.51
C ASP A 40 -16.70 -26.34 -35.13
N ALA A 41 -15.91 -25.99 -34.12
CA ALA A 41 -16.41 -25.69 -32.78
C ALA A 41 -16.67 -24.19 -32.62
N ILE A 42 -15.72 -23.37 -33.06
CA ILE A 42 -15.75 -21.91 -32.92
C ILE A 42 -15.01 -21.23 -34.07
N GLY A 43 -15.53 -20.08 -34.51
CA GLY A 43 -14.92 -19.22 -35.52
C GLY A 43 -14.96 -17.76 -35.08
N VAL A 44 -13.87 -17.05 -35.35
CA VAL A 44 -13.74 -15.61 -35.14
C VAL A 44 -13.28 -14.98 -36.45
N THR A 45 -13.93 -13.88 -36.82
CA THR A 45 -13.57 -13.06 -37.98
C THR A 45 -13.38 -11.62 -37.54
N ASN A 46 -12.43 -10.91 -38.15
CA ASN A 46 -12.24 -9.48 -37.92
C ASN A 46 -12.69 -8.70 -39.17
N GLU A 47 -13.82 -8.00 -39.04
CA GLU A 47 -14.49 -7.19 -40.04
C GLU A 47 -14.81 -5.81 -39.49
N TYR A 48 -14.23 -4.78 -40.11
CA TYR A 48 -14.47 -3.39 -39.73
C TYR A 48 -15.92 -2.95 -39.96
N ASN A 49 -16.54 -3.40 -41.06
CA ASN A 49 -17.88 -2.95 -41.42
C ASN A 49 -18.95 -3.83 -40.78
N GLN A 50 -19.41 -3.40 -39.60
CA GLN A 50 -20.52 -4.05 -38.88
C GLN A 50 -21.85 -3.29 -39.06
N SER A 51 -22.05 -2.61 -40.20
CA SER A 51 -23.28 -1.81 -40.44
C SER A 51 -24.59 -2.61 -40.33
N TRP A 52 -24.53 -3.93 -40.48
CA TRP A 52 -25.68 -4.84 -40.34
C TRP A 52 -26.18 -4.99 -38.89
N THR A 53 -25.40 -4.58 -37.89
CA THR A 53 -25.81 -4.59 -36.48
C THR A 53 -26.52 -3.31 -36.04
N ARG A 54 -26.63 -2.33 -36.95
CA ARG A 54 -27.21 -1.01 -36.65
C ARG A 54 -28.62 -1.13 -36.06
N GLY A 55 -28.84 -0.45 -34.94
CA GLY A 55 -30.12 -0.41 -34.24
C GLY A 55 -30.38 -1.59 -33.30
N MET A 56 -29.43 -2.52 -33.14
CA MET A 56 -29.54 -3.61 -32.15
C MET A 56 -29.28 -3.12 -30.74
N GLU A 57 -28.26 -2.28 -30.53
CA GLU A 57 -27.97 -1.68 -29.23
C GLU A 57 -27.44 -0.25 -29.37
N THR A 58 -28.05 0.69 -28.65
CA THR A 58 -27.73 2.12 -28.75
C THR A 58 -26.31 2.48 -28.32
N HIS A 59 -25.72 1.74 -27.38
CA HIS A 59 -24.36 2.01 -26.92
C HIS A 59 -23.35 1.53 -27.97
N PHE A 60 -23.54 0.32 -28.49
CA PHE A 60 -22.74 -0.25 -29.55
C PHE A 60 -22.71 0.63 -30.80
N ASP A 61 -23.89 1.08 -31.27
CA ASP A 61 -24.02 1.98 -32.43
C ASP A 61 -23.23 3.28 -32.28
N ARG A 62 -23.08 3.77 -31.05
CA ARG A 62 -22.36 5.00 -30.73
C ARG A 62 -20.85 4.83 -30.80
N VAL A 63 -20.33 3.66 -30.42
CA VAL A 63 -18.88 3.40 -30.31
C VAL A 63 -18.30 2.66 -31.51
N ALA A 64 -19.13 1.97 -32.29
CA ALA A 64 -18.70 1.25 -33.49
C ALA A 64 -17.96 2.13 -34.51
N PRO A 65 -18.35 3.39 -34.79
CA PRO A 65 -17.59 4.26 -35.70
C PRO A 65 -16.17 4.57 -35.24
N SER A 66 -15.89 4.45 -33.94
CA SER A 66 -14.56 4.71 -33.36
C SER A 66 -13.66 3.48 -33.38
N ALA A 67 -14.16 2.34 -33.85
CA ALA A 67 -13.47 1.06 -33.79
C ALA A 67 -12.44 0.89 -34.91
N PHE A 68 -11.26 0.40 -34.54
CA PHE A 68 -10.24 -0.07 -35.49
C PHE A 68 -10.29 -1.60 -35.66
N SER A 69 -11.22 -2.30 -35.02
CA SER A 69 -11.44 -3.73 -35.24
C SER A 69 -12.86 -4.09 -34.84
N GLY A 70 -13.52 -4.88 -35.67
CA GLY A 70 -14.84 -5.45 -35.41
C GLY A 70 -14.75 -6.96 -35.45
N LEU A 71 -14.93 -7.63 -34.31
CA LEU A 71 -14.91 -9.07 -34.23
C LEU A 71 -16.31 -9.64 -34.37
N THR A 72 -16.47 -10.66 -35.20
CA THR A 72 -17.66 -11.48 -35.26
C THR A 72 -17.28 -12.89 -34.80
N ILE A 73 -17.87 -13.31 -33.68
CA ILE A 73 -17.54 -14.55 -32.98
C ILE A 73 -18.77 -15.47 -33.04
N MET A 74 -18.60 -16.67 -33.57
CA MET A 74 -19.62 -17.71 -33.62
C MET A 74 -19.10 -18.98 -33.00
N SER A 75 -19.88 -19.61 -32.13
CA SER A 75 -19.52 -20.86 -31.49
C SER A 75 -20.73 -21.77 -31.39
N PHE A 76 -20.55 -23.06 -31.67
CA PHE A 76 -21.50 -24.05 -31.16
C PHE A 76 -21.38 -24.08 -29.64
N THR A 77 -22.51 -24.23 -28.95
CA THR A 77 -22.54 -24.26 -27.50
C THR A 77 -23.63 -25.13 -26.90
N LEU A 78 -23.34 -25.74 -25.75
CA LEU A 78 -24.32 -26.37 -24.85
C LEU A 78 -24.99 -25.39 -23.89
N ASN A 79 -24.60 -24.11 -23.91
CA ASN A 79 -25.24 -23.11 -23.07
C ASN A 79 -26.74 -22.99 -23.44
N GLY A 80 -27.60 -23.06 -22.43
CA GLY A 80 -29.05 -23.08 -22.60
C GLY A 80 -29.64 -24.43 -23.00
N CYS A 81 -28.84 -25.51 -23.01
CA CYS A 81 -29.31 -26.86 -23.28
C CYS A 81 -29.62 -27.62 -21.98
N ILE A 82 -30.48 -28.62 -22.08
CA ILE A 82 -30.90 -29.45 -20.95
C ILE A 82 -29.86 -30.58 -20.80
N PRO A 83 -29.12 -30.64 -19.68
CA PRO A 83 -28.17 -31.72 -19.44
C PRO A 83 -28.91 -33.04 -19.21
N ASN A 84 -28.35 -34.14 -19.71
CA ASN A 84 -28.92 -35.48 -19.59
C ASN A 84 -27.87 -36.52 -19.16
N GLY A 85 -26.81 -36.06 -18.48
CA GLY A 85 -25.76 -36.93 -17.97
C GLY A 85 -26.28 -37.89 -16.90
N THR A 86 -25.70 -39.09 -16.87
CA THR A 86 -25.89 -40.09 -15.81
C THR A 86 -24.64 -40.14 -14.92
N ASP A 87 -24.70 -40.80 -13.76
CA ASP A 87 -23.60 -40.85 -12.77
C ASP A 87 -22.24 -41.36 -13.32
N HIS A 88 -22.23 -42.01 -14.49
CA HIS A 88 -21.03 -42.57 -15.12
C HIS A 88 -20.56 -41.81 -16.36
N LEU A 89 -21.27 -40.77 -16.78
CA LEU A 89 -20.97 -39.99 -17.98
C LEU A 89 -20.86 -38.51 -17.65
N PRO A 90 -20.09 -37.73 -18.43
CA PRO A 90 -20.03 -36.29 -18.26
C PRO A 90 -21.43 -35.66 -18.36
N SER A 91 -21.67 -34.56 -17.63
CA SER A 91 -22.96 -33.88 -17.56
C SER A 91 -23.49 -33.41 -18.92
N TRP A 92 -22.57 -33.14 -19.86
CA TRP A 92 -22.88 -32.76 -21.22
C TRP A 92 -23.34 -33.94 -22.11
N TYR A 93 -23.05 -35.19 -21.73
CA TYR A 93 -23.44 -36.36 -22.50
C TYR A 93 -24.97 -36.50 -22.53
N GLY A 94 -25.52 -36.70 -23.71
CA GLY A 94 -26.96 -36.78 -23.95
C GLY A 94 -27.69 -35.43 -23.91
N SER A 95 -26.98 -34.30 -23.80
CA SER A 95 -27.62 -32.99 -23.69
C SER A 95 -28.50 -32.64 -24.89
N ILE A 96 -29.66 -32.05 -24.61
CA ILE A 96 -30.68 -31.73 -25.61
C ILE A 96 -30.89 -30.21 -25.68
N CYS A 97 -30.70 -29.65 -26.86
CA CYS A 97 -30.95 -28.25 -27.19
C CYS A 97 -32.18 -28.15 -28.11
N GLN A 98 -32.98 -27.10 -27.95
CA GLN A 98 -34.11 -26.81 -28.83
C GLN A 98 -33.90 -25.43 -29.49
N PRO A 99 -33.84 -25.33 -30.83
CA PRO A 99 -34.10 -26.39 -31.82
C PRO A 99 -32.94 -27.40 -32.03
N GLY A 100 -31.74 -27.13 -31.52
CA GLY A 100 -30.56 -27.99 -31.71
C GLY A 100 -30.03 -27.89 -33.15
N LEU A 101 -28.95 -27.13 -33.34
CA LEU A 101 -28.37 -26.84 -34.66
C LEU A 101 -27.24 -27.79 -35.04
N GLU A 102 -26.53 -28.35 -34.06
CA GLU A 102 -25.58 -29.43 -34.26
C GLU A 102 -26.10 -30.69 -33.59
N ASN A 103 -26.14 -31.78 -34.35
CA ASN A 103 -26.60 -33.08 -33.88
C ASN A 103 -25.47 -34.10 -34.01
N ASN A 104 -25.02 -34.59 -32.87
CA ASN A 104 -24.00 -35.62 -32.73
C ASN A 104 -24.65 -36.84 -32.05
N PRO A 105 -24.21 -38.09 -32.34
CA PRO A 105 -24.65 -39.27 -31.59
C PRO A 105 -24.64 -39.12 -30.06
N TYR A 106 -23.79 -38.24 -29.51
CA TYR A 106 -23.64 -38.05 -28.07
C TYR A 106 -24.43 -36.88 -27.49
N TYR A 107 -24.75 -35.84 -28.25
CA TYR A 107 -25.40 -34.61 -27.76
C TYR A 107 -25.92 -33.77 -28.92
N THR A 108 -26.73 -32.77 -28.59
CA THR A 108 -27.10 -31.69 -29.51
C THR A 108 -26.54 -30.37 -29.00
N MET A 109 -26.22 -29.42 -29.87
CA MET A 109 -25.72 -28.08 -29.50
C MET A 109 -26.54 -26.96 -30.14
N ASN A 110 -26.61 -25.83 -29.46
CA ASN A 110 -27.07 -24.55 -30.00
C ASN A 110 -25.90 -23.79 -30.63
N VAL A 111 -26.19 -22.60 -31.16
CA VAL A 111 -25.17 -21.63 -31.56
C VAL A 111 -25.30 -20.38 -30.72
N VAL A 112 -24.17 -19.76 -30.41
CA VAL A 112 -24.10 -18.40 -29.90
C VAL A 112 -23.28 -17.56 -30.84
N ALA A 113 -23.73 -16.33 -31.06
CA ALA A 113 -23.00 -15.35 -31.83
C ALA A 113 -22.88 -14.02 -31.08
N SER A 114 -21.69 -13.42 -31.15
CA SER A 114 -21.46 -12.08 -30.61
C SER A 114 -20.68 -11.24 -31.60
N SER A 115 -21.12 -10.00 -31.75
CA SER A 115 -20.39 -8.98 -32.49
C SER A 115 -19.76 -8.02 -31.49
N CYS A 116 -18.46 -7.84 -31.56
CA CYS A 116 -17.69 -6.99 -30.67
C CYS A 116 -16.94 -5.95 -31.48
N VAL A 117 -16.86 -4.72 -30.99
CA VAL A 117 -15.97 -3.69 -31.53
C VAL A 117 -14.87 -3.38 -30.53
N ILE A 118 -13.66 -3.18 -31.03
CA ILE A 118 -12.49 -2.76 -30.25
C ILE A 118 -12.09 -1.37 -30.73
N TYR A 119 -12.02 -0.43 -29.78
CA TYR A 119 -11.84 0.99 -30.06
C TYR A 119 -10.94 1.66 -29.02
N PRO A 120 -10.23 2.74 -29.39
CA PRO A 120 -9.44 3.51 -28.45
C PRO A 120 -10.36 4.36 -27.56
N CYS A 121 -9.99 4.49 -26.29
CA CYS A 121 -10.78 5.20 -25.29
C CYS A 121 -9.92 5.84 -24.21
N VAL A 122 -10.52 6.73 -23.42
CA VAL A 122 -9.98 7.20 -22.15
C VAL A 122 -10.76 6.54 -21.02
N LYS A 123 -10.07 5.81 -20.15
CA LYS A 123 -10.62 5.26 -18.91
C LYS A 123 -10.18 6.15 -17.75
N ASN A 124 -11.14 6.71 -17.02
CA ASN A 124 -10.90 7.54 -15.84
C ASN A 124 -11.01 6.67 -14.58
N PHE A 125 -9.99 6.69 -13.75
CA PHE A 125 -9.92 5.85 -12.54
C PHE A 125 -9.84 6.70 -11.28
N TYR A 126 -10.50 6.21 -10.23
CA TYR A 126 -10.35 6.71 -8.86
C TYR A 126 -9.36 5.80 -8.12
N GLY A 127 -8.21 6.35 -7.74
CA GLY A 127 -7.18 5.63 -7.00
C GLY A 127 -7.30 5.85 -5.49
N THR A 128 -7.21 4.79 -4.70
CA THR A 128 -7.11 4.83 -3.24
C THR A 128 -5.92 4.01 -2.78
N VAL A 129 -5.20 4.49 -1.77
CA VAL A 129 -4.14 3.72 -1.10
C VAL A 129 -4.63 3.37 0.30
N SER A 130 -4.86 2.09 0.55
CA SER A 130 -5.23 1.60 1.88
C SER A 130 -4.23 0.55 2.35
N ASN A 131 -3.65 0.73 3.55
CA ASN A 131 -2.62 -0.16 4.11
C ASN A 131 -1.45 -0.43 3.14
N GLY A 132 -1.00 0.59 2.42
CA GLY A 132 0.09 0.46 1.43
C GLY A 132 -0.28 -0.28 0.15
N LYS A 133 -1.56 -0.65 -0.04
CA LYS A 133 -2.08 -1.23 -1.29
C LYS A 133 -2.81 -0.17 -2.09
N PHE A 134 -2.36 0.05 -3.32
CA PHE A 134 -3.05 0.89 -4.29
C PHE A 134 -4.20 0.11 -4.93
N GLN A 135 -5.40 0.68 -4.93
CA GLN A 135 -6.60 0.15 -5.57
C GLN A 135 -7.20 1.23 -6.47
N GLU A 136 -7.52 0.86 -7.71
CA GLU A 136 -8.17 1.74 -8.68
C GLU A 136 -9.60 1.26 -8.95
N THR A 137 -10.53 2.20 -9.06
CA THR A 137 -11.91 1.94 -9.46
C THR A 137 -12.22 2.72 -10.73
N LEU A 138 -12.74 2.05 -11.77
CA LEU A 138 -13.15 2.72 -13.01
C LEU A 138 -14.35 3.63 -12.73
N ILE A 139 -14.23 4.92 -13.05
CA ILE A 139 -15.29 5.94 -12.90
C ILE A 139 -16.05 6.09 -14.20
N SER A 140 -15.33 6.32 -15.30
CA SER A 140 -15.95 6.57 -16.60
C SER A 140 -15.03 6.16 -17.75
N THR A 141 -15.66 5.93 -18.91
CA THR A 141 -15.00 5.58 -20.15
C THR A 141 -15.50 6.52 -21.24
N VAL A 142 -14.58 7.16 -21.94
CA VAL A 142 -14.87 8.08 -23.04
C VAL A 142 -14.31 7.50 -24.34
N PRO A 143 -15.16 7.18 -25.34
CA PRO A 143 -14.69 6.65 -26.61
C PRO A 143 -14.00 7.74 -27.44
N ALA A 144 -13.09 7.33 -28.32
CA ALA A 144 -12.56 8.22 -29.34
C ALA A 144 -13.64 8.69 -30.31
N GLN A 145 -13.32 9.73 -31.08
CA GLN A 145 -14.12 10.11 -32.25
C GLN A 145 -14.03 9.04 -33.36
N GLU A 146 -14.86 9.21 -34.39
CA GLU A 146 -14.92 8.32 -35.55
C GLU A 146 -13.52 8.09 -36.14
N PHE A 147 -13.18 6.82 -36.31
CA PHE A 147 -11.95 6.40 -36.97
C PHE A 147 -12.19 6.35 -38.47
N LYS A 148 -11.41 7.12 -39.23
CA LYS A 148 -11.46 7.14 -40.69
C LYS A 148 -10.25 6.38 -41.24
N PRO A 149 -10.37 5.09 -41.58
CA PRO A 149 -9.24 4.30 -42.08
C PRO A 149 -8.68 4.83 -43.41
N GLU A 150 -9.46 5.63 -44.15
CA GLU A 150 -9.06 6.30 -45.39
C GLU A 150 -8.00 7.40 -45.18
N ASP A 151 -7.86 7.91 -43.94
CA ASP A 151 -6.86 8.90 -43.56
C ASP A 151 -5.87 8.29 -42.54
N PRO A 152 -4.89 7.48 -43.00
CA PRO A 152 -3.93 6.80 -42.13
C PRO A 152 -3.03 7.77 -41.35
N PHE A 153 -2.89 9.01 -41.82
CA PHE A 153 -2.10 10.06 -41.15
C PHE A 153 -2.96 10.95 -40.26
N GLY A 154 -4.27 10.80 -40.31
CA GLY A 154 -5.23 11.43 -39.41
C GLY A 154 -4.98 11.01 -37.97
N LYS A 155 -5.26 11.92 -37.03
CA LYS A 155 -5.17 11.62 -35.61
C LYS A 155 -6.53 11.18 -35.10
N ILE A 156 -6.57 10.06 -34.38
CA ILE A 156 -7.74 9.69 -33.60
C ILE A 156 -7.75 10.54 -32.35
N THR A 157 -8.77 11.37 -32.20
CA THR A 157 -8.89 12.31 -31.08
C THR A 157 -9.92 11.82 -30.06
N ILE A 158 -9.61 12.03 -28.79
CA ILE A 158 -10.50 11.74 -27.67
C ILE A 158 -10.57 12.99 -26.83
N ILE A 159 -11.78 13.50 -26.62
CA ILE A 159 -12.03 14.63 -25.75
C ILE A 159 -12.56 14.05 -24.44
N ASN A 160 -11.73 14.05 -23.41
CA ASN A 160 -12.14 13.55 -22.10
C ASN A 160 -13.17 14.50 -21.51
N SER A 161 -14.38 14.03 -21.26
CA SER A 161 -15.50 14.81 -20.72
C SER A 161 -16.14 14.03 -19.57
N PRO A 162 -16.40 14.64 -18.40
CA PRO A 162 -16.04 16.02 -18.03
C PRO A 162 -14.53 16.23 -17.89
N CYS A 163 -14.05 17.44 -18.19
CA CYS A 163 -12.66 17.84 -18.04
C CYS A 163 -12.48 18.95 -17.01
N VAL A 164 -11.37 18.94 -16.28
CA VAL A 164 -10.97 20.05 -15.41
C VAL A 164 -9.78 20.76 -16.05
N SER A 165 -9.95 22.02 -16.45
CA SER A 165 -8.88 22.86 -16.99
C SER A 165 -8.86 24.20 -16.24
N ASP A 166 -7.71 24.60 -15.70
CA ASP A 166 -7.48 25.90 -15.07
C ASP A 166 -8.59 26.36 -14.09
N ASN A 167 -9.02 25.46 -13.18
CA ASN A 167 -10.11 25.66 -12.20
C ASN A 167 -11.53 25.81 -12.79
N GLN A 168 -11.73 25.50 -14.07
CA GLN A 168 -13.06 25.38 -14.68
C GLN A 168 -13.36 23.91 -15.00
N THR A 169 -14.52 23.43 -14.53
CA THR A 169 -15.10 22.16 -14.95
C THR A 169 -15.84 22.37 -16.26
N LEU A 170 -15.39 21.69 -17.30
CA LEU A 170 -16.03 21.63 -18.61
C LEU A 170 -16.76 20.29 -18.68
N ASP A 171 -18.08 20.33 -18.51
CA ASP A 171 -18.86 19.12 -18.31
C ASP A 171 -19.08 18.35 -19.61
N ASN A 172 -19.31 19.08 -20.70
CA ASN A 172 -19.62 18.51 -22.01
C ASN A 172 -18.82 19.13 -23.15
N THR A 173 -18.82 18.45 -24.31
CA THR A 173 -18.25 18.95 -25.57
C THR A 173 -18.83 20.29 -26.00
N VAL A 174 -20.07 20.60 -25.62
CA VAL A 174 -20.72 21.88 -25.86
C VAL A 174 -20.03 23.01 -25.08
N ASP A 175 -19.74 22.82 -23.80
CA ASP A 175 -19.07 23.84 -22.99
C ASP A 175 -17.65 24.08 -23.51
N ILE A 176 -16.96 23.01 -23.91
CA ILE A 176 -15.64 23.10 -24.57
C ILE A 176 -15.73 23.93 -25.85
N SER A 177 -16.81 23.79 -26.63
CA SER A 177 -17.04 24.60 -27.84
C SER A 177 -17.32 26.08 -27.59
N THR A 178 -17.63 26.47 -26.35
CA THR A 178 -17.83 27.89 -25.99
C THR A 178 -16.52 28.61 -25.67
N LEU A 179 -15.39 27.90 -25.59
CA LEU A 179 -14.09 28.50 -25.34
C LEU A 179 -13.71 29.48 -26.48
N PRO A 180 -13.07 30.61 -26.17
CA PRO A 180 -12.63 31.55 -27.19
C PRO A 180 -11.71 30.87 -28.22
N ASN A 181 -11.94 31.18 -29.50
CA ASN A 181 -11.01 30.79 -30.56
C ASN A 181 -9.62 31.34 -30.23
N ASN A 182 -8.62 30.44 -30.14
CA ASN A 182 -7.23 30.75 -29.75
C ASN A 182 -7.00 31.03 -28.26
N ALA A 183 -7.83 30.49 -27.36
CA ALA A 183 -7.48 30.46 -25.94
C ALA A 183 -6.09 29.82 -25.73
N PRO A 184 -5.25 30.34 -24.82
CA PRO A 184 -3.94 29.77 -24.55
C PRO A 184 -4.06 28.31 -24.10
N ASN A 185 -3.08 27.48 -24.47
CA ASN A 185 -3.06 26.03 -24.19
C ASN A 185 -4.27 25.26 -24.75
N THR A 186 -4.83 25.70 -25.88
CA THR A 186 -5.87 24.95 -26.60
C THR A 186 -5.40 24.48 -27.97
N PHE A 187 -5.96 23.37 -28.44
CA PHE A 187 -5.83 22.86 -29.80
C PHE A 187 -7.16 23.01 -30.53
N GLN A 188 -7.13 23.48 -31.78
CA GLN A 188 -8.31 23.47 -32.64
C GLN A 188 -8.49 22.09 -33.27
N ILE A 189 -9.68 21.52 -33.10
CA ILE A 189 -10.08 20.26 -33.74
C ILE A 189 -11.44 20.44 -34.41
N ASP A 190 -11.65 19.72 -35.51
CA ASP A 190 -12.97 19.61 -36.13
C ASP A 190 -13.80 18.58 -35.38
N ILE A 191 -14.97 18.99 -34.90
CA ILE A 191 -15.98 18.12 -34.31
C ILE A 191 -17.24 18.28 -35.15
N LEU A 192 -17.59 17.26 -35.93
CA LEU A 192 -18.80 17.25 -36.76
C LEU A 192 -18.90 18.48 -37.70
N GLY A 193 -17.77 18.88 -38.30
CA GLY A 193 -17.70 20.03 -39.22
C GLY A 193 -17.62 21.40 -38.54
N ARG A 194 -17.37 21.43 -37.22
CA ARG A 194 -17.16 22.67 -36.45
C ARG A 194 -15.77 22.68 -35.84
N ASN A 195 -15.01 23.74 -36.10
CA ASN A 195 -13.72 23.97 -35.44
C ASN A 195 -13.96 24.41 -33.99
N VAL A 196 -13.47 23.62 -33.05
CA VAL A 196 -13.59 23.82 -31.60
C VAL A 196 -12.21 23.90 -30.96
N SER A 197 -12.00 24.91 -30.10
CA SER A 197 -10.79 25.04 -29.28
C SER A 197 -10.89 24.19 -28.02
N VAL A 198 -10.06 23.17 -27.89
CA VAL A 198 -10.06 22.21 -26.76
C VAL A 198 -8.78 22.37 -25.92
N PRO A 199 -8.85 22.46 -24.58
CA PRO A 199 -7.65 22.52 -23.75
C PRO A 199 -6.78 21.26 -23.90
N VAL A 200 -5.45 21.45 -23.92
CA VAL A 200 -4.47 20.36 -24.05
C VAL A 200 -4.65 19.26 -23.01
N ASN A 201 -5.10 19.61 -21.80
CA ASN A 201 -5.32 18.65 -20.70
C ASN A 201 -6.53 17.74 -20.92
N CYS A 202 -7.47 18.15 -21.78
CA CYS A 202 -8.69 17.41 -22.09
C CYS A 202 -8.56 16.56 -23.36
N LEU A 203 -7.47 16.75 -24.11
CA LEU A 203 -7.30 16.18 -25.44
C LEU A 203 -6.29 15.03 -25.41
N TYR A 204 -6.74 13.84 -25.79
CA TYR A 204 -5.89 12.69 -26.03
C TYR A 204 -5.88 12.38 -27.52
N GLN A 205 -4.72 12.01 -28.05
CA GLN A 205 -4.56 11.69 -29.47
C GLN A 205 -3.80 10.38 -29.64
N MET A 206 -4.23 9.56 -30.59
CA MET A 206 -3.52 8.39 -31.10
C MET A 206 -3.26 8.62 -32.59
N SER A 207 -2.07 8.22 -33.08
CA SER A 207 -1.78 8.30 -34.52
C SER A 207 -2.69 7.32 -35.28
N GLY A 208 -3.19 7.69 -36.45
CA GLY A 208 -3.91 6.77 -37.33
C GLY A 208 -3.06 5.55 -37.70
N VAL A 209 -1.75 5.73 -37.83
CA VAL A 209 -0.78 4.65 -38.06
C VAL A 209 -0.78 3.64 -36.91
N ASP A 210 -0.83 4.11 -35.66
CA ASP A 210 -0.88 3.23 -34.49
C ASP A 210 -2.19 2.42 -34.51
N ALA A 211 -3.30 3.08 -34.79
CA ALA A 211 -4.61 2.43 -34.86
C ALA A 211 -4.71 1.39 -35.99
N LEU A 212 -4.09 1.67 -37.15
CA LEU A 212 -3.98 0.70 -38.23
C LEU A 212 -3.11 -0.49 -37.83
N ALA A 213 -1.97 -0.26 -37.19
CA ALA A 213 -1.12 -1.33 -36.67
C ALA A 213 -1.87 -2.20 -35.65
N PHE A 214 -2.69 -1.59 -34.78
CA PHE A 214 -3.60 -2.35 -33.92
C PHE A 214 -4.60 -3.15 -34.74
N GLY A 215 -5.28 -2.52 -35.69
CA GLY A 215 -6.24 -3.19 -36.55
C GLY A 215 -5.66 -4.40 -37.29
N GLU A 216 -4.46 -4.29 -37.83
CA GLU A 216 -3.71 -5.39 -38.45
C GLU A 216 -3.36 -6.49 -37.43
N PHE A 217 -2.83 -6.10 -36.26
CA PHE A 217 -2.56 -7.05 -35.18
C PHE A 217 -3.82 -7.81 -34.76
N PHE A 218 -4.93 -7.12 -34.55
CA PHE A 218 -6.20 -7.73 -34.18
C PHE A 218 -6.73 -8.63 -35.31
N ASN A 219 -6.52 -8.26 -36.57
CA ASN A 219 -6.88 -9.11 -37.71
C ASN A 219 -6.07 -10.42 -37.74
N GLU A 220 -4.74 -10.32 -37.70
CA GLU A 220 -3.87 -11.49 -37.72
C GLU A 220 -4.08 -12.38 -36.48
N TYR A 221 -4.29 -11.75 -35.33
CA TYR A 221 -4.41 -12.46 -34.07
C TYR A 221 -5.76 -13.16 -33.94
N PHE A 222 -6.88 -12.50 -34.26
CA PHE A 222 -8.23 -13.02 -34.02
C PHE A 222 -8.88 -13.73 -35.19
N ASP A 223 -8.45 -13.54 -36.45
CA ASP A 223 -9.03 -14.29 -37.56
C ASP A 223 -8.60 -15.77 -37.48
N ASN A 224 -9.47 -16.58 -36.89
CA ASN A 224 -9.19 -17.98 -36.66
C ASN A 224 -10.43 -18.84 -36.48
N SER A 225 -10.22 -20.14 -36.60
CA SER A 225 -11.24 -21.15 -36.32
C SER A 225 -10.62 -22.35 -35.64
N CYS A 226 -11.42 -23.00 -34.81
CA CYS A 226 -11.05 -24.25 -34.16
C CYS A 226 -12.11 -25.30 -34.44
N SER A 227 -11.64 -26.52 -34.63
CA SER A 227 -12.45 -27.72 -34.81
C SER A 227 -12.52 -28.50 -33.51
N PHE A 228 -13.50 -29.39 -33.37
CA PHE A 228 -13.49 -30.37 -32.29
C PHE A 228 -12.24 -31.27 -32.41
N TYR A 229 -11.56 -31.53 -31.29
CA TYR A 229 -10.46 -32.50 -31.29
C TYR A 229 -11.00 -33.92 -31.42
N ASP A 230 -11.98 -34.25 -30.59
CA ASP A 230 -12.79 -35.46 -30.70
C ASP A 230 -14.27 -35.06 -30.59
N ARG A 231 -15.11 -35.59 -31.47
CA ARG A 231 -16.56 -35.37 -31.42
C ARG A 231 -17.19 -35.97 -30.16
N ALA A 232 -16.51 -36.91 -29.50
CA ALA A 232 -16.90 -37.43 -28.20
C ALA A 232 -16.40 -36.57 -27.03
N ASP A 233 -15.62 -35.52 -27.26
CA ASP A 233 -15.07 -34.69 -26.20
C ASP A 233 -15.25 -33.21 -26.50
N ILE A 234 -16.22 -32.60 -25.83
CA ILE A 234 -16.66 -31.24 -26.14
C ILE A 234 -15.76 -30.17 -25.54
N ASP A 235 -14.93 -30.50 -24.55
CA ASP A 235 -14.09 -29.52 -23.87
C ASP A 235 -12.77 -29.24 -24.61
N SER A 236 -12.42 -30.10 -25.57
CA SER A 236 -11.16 -30.07 -26.29
C SER A 236 -11.34 -29.63 -27.76
N ILE A 237 -10.71 -28.49 -28.09
CA ILE A 237 -10.70 -27.92 -29.45
C ILE A 237 -9.29 -27.90 -30.03
N LEU A 238 -9.21 -28.15 -31.34
CA LEU A 238 -7.98 -28.07 -32.13
C LEU A 238 -8.02 -26.82 -33.00
N CYS A 239 -7.08 -25.90 -32.77
CA CYS A 239 -6.98 -24.64 -33.50
C CYS A 239 -5.78 -24.66 -34.47
N THR A 240 -5.92 -24.04 -35.64
CA THR A 240 -4.92 -24.13 -36.72
C THR A 240 -3.61 -23.37 -36.43
N ARG A 241 -3.58 -22.45 -35.45
CA ARG A 241 -2.45 -21.54 -35.19
C ARG A 241 -2.01 -21.40 -33.72
N ASN A 242 -2.09 -22.46 -32.91
CA ASN A 242 -1.65 -22.43 -31.51
C ASN A 242 -2.28 -21.27 -30.68
N ASN A 243 -3.54 -20.95 -31.00
CA ASN A 243 -4.27 -19.82 -30.45
C ASN A 243 -4.96 -20.20 -29.14
N TRP A 244 -4.20 -20.13 -28.05
CA TRP A 244 -4.66 -20.50 -26.70
C TRP A 244 -5.89 -19.69 -26.22
N TYR A 245 -6.07 -18.46 -26.70
CA TYR A 245 -7.19 -17.60 -26.30
C TYR A 245 -8.55 -18.13 -26.81
N MET A 246 -8.56 -18.94 -27.88
CA MET A 246 -9.80 -19.52 -28.43
C MET A 246 -10.50 -20.42 -27.43
N ASN A 247 -9.74 -21.12 -26.57
CA ASN A 247 -10.32 -21.94 -25.50
C ASN A 247 -11.08 -21.08 -24.47
N THR A 248 -10.62 -19.84 -24.23
CA THR A 248 -11.32 -18.89 -23.35
C THR A 248 -12.63 -18.41 -23.96
N LEU A 249 -12.66 -18.19 -25.28
CA LEU A 249 -13.88 -17.80 -26.00
C LEU A 249 -14.89 -18.96 -26.07
N TYR A 250 -14.39 -20.17 -26.30
CA TYR A 250 -15.19 -21.38 -26.40
C TYR A 250 -15.74 -21.88 -25.04
N ASN A 251 -15.06 -21.52 -23.94
CA ASN A 251 -15.51 -21.78 -22.57
C ASN A 251 -15.89 -23.25 -22.32
N GLY A 252 -15.08 -24.18 -22.83
CA GLY A 252 -15.30 -25.63 -22.70
C GLY A 252 -16.64 -26.11 -23.29
N GLY A 253 -17.13 -25.47 -24.36
CA GLY A 253 -18.41 -25.77 -24.98
C GLY A 253 -19.61 -25.02 -24.39
N PHE A 254 -19.42 -24.25 -23.32
CA PHE A 254 -20.48 -23.46 -22.66
C PHE A 254 -20.33 -21.96 -22.96
N ALA A 255 -19.92 -21.61 -24.18
CA ALA A 255 -19.88 -20.23 -24.63
C ALA A 255 -21.26 -19.56 -24.56
N SER A 256 -21.29 -18.34 -24.05
CA SER A 256 -22.46 -17.46 -24.02
C SER A 256 -22.02 -16.06 -24.46
N HIS A 257 -22.97 -15.20 -24.82
CA HIS A 257 -22.66 -13.79 -25.10
C HIS A 257 -21.90 -13.15 -23.93
N ALA A 258 -22.31 -13.43 -22.69
CA ALA A 258 -21.65 -12.92 -21.49
C ALA A 258 -20.21 -13.45 -21.33
N SER A 259 -19.96 -14.74 -21.57
CA SER A 259 -18.60 -15.29 -21.45
C SER A 259 -17.67 -14.77 -22.56
N ILE A 260 -18.19 -14.63 -23.78
CA ILE A 260 -17.46 -14.06 -24.92
C ILE A 260 -17.12 -12.60 -24.63
N SER A 261 -18.10 -11.79 -24.21
CA SER A 261 -17.87 -10.40 -23.84
C SER A 261 -16.85 -10.27 -22.71
N ALA A 262 -16.94 -11.12 -21.68
CA ALA A 262 -15.96 -11.13 -20.59
C ALA A 262 -14.54 -11.48 -21.07
N ALA A 263 -14.41 -12.42 -22.01
CA ALA A 263 -13.12 -12.77 -22.59
C ALA A 263 -12.51 -11.62 -23.41
N VAL A 264 -13.30 -10.97 -24.27
CA VAL A 264 -12.86 -9.80 -25.05
C VAL A 264 -12.50 -8.64 -24.11
N ASN A 265 -13.29 -8.41 -23.05
CA ASN A 265 -12.98 -7.43 -22.01
C ASN A 265 -11.59 -7.66 -21.40
N ARG A 266 -11.28 -8.88 -20.96
CA ARG A 266 -9.96 -9.22 -20.40
C ARG A 266 -8.81 -8.94 -21.36
N ILE A 267 -9.01 -9.18 -22.66
CA ILE A 267 -7.99 -8.90 -23.68
C ILE A 267 -7.77 -7.39 -23.81
N THR A 268 -8.84 -6.59 -23.88
CA THR A 268 -8.71 -5.13 -23.96
C THR A 268 -8.16 -4.50 -22.67
N ASP A 269 -8.44 -5.08 -21.51
CA ASP A 269 -7.85 -4.66 -20.24
C ASP A 269 -6.36 -5.00 -20.17
N ALA A 270 -5.96 -6.19 -20.63
CA ALA A 270 -4.55 -6.56 -20.73
C ALA A 270 -3.80 -5.61 -21.67
N ALA A 271 -4.37 -5.30 -22.83
CA ALA A 271 -3.77 -4.35 -23.77
C ALA A 271 -3.69 -2.92 -23.19
N THR A 272 -4.74 -2.48 -22.47
CA THR A 272 -4.73 -1.20 -21.75
C THR A 272 -3.64 -1.16 -20.68
N ASN A 273 -3.49 -2.23 -19.90
CA ASN A 273 -2.46 -2.32 -18.87
C ASN A 273 -1.06 -2.29 -19.49
N MET A 274 -0.87 -2.95 -20.64
CA MET A 274 0.39 -2.87 -21.38
C MET A 274 0.70 -1.44 -21.82
N PHE A 275 -0.27 -0.70 -22.38
CA PHE A 275 -0.09 0.71 -22.70
C PHE A 275 0.32 1.56 -21.50
N ARG A 276 -0.31 1.32 -20.34
CA ARG A 276 0.00 2.04 -19.10
C ARG A 276 1.42 1.73 -18.61
N LEU A 277 1.85 0.47 -18.69
CA LEU A 277 3.14 0.03 -18.18
C LEU A 277 4.30 0.41 -19.09
N SER A 278 4.11 0.36 -20.42
CA SER A 278 5.14 0.74 -21.40
C SER A 278 5.41 2.25 -21.42
N GLY A 279 4.44 3.09 -21.06
CA GLY A 279 4.64 4.53 -21.01
C GLY A 279 4.91 5.15 -22.39
N LEU A 280 5.80 6.15 -22.45
CA LEU A 280 6.15 6.88 -23.67
C LEU A 280 7.21 6.17 -24.52
N ASN A 281 7.76 5.05 -24.05
CA ASN A 281 8.95 4.43 -24.62
C ASN A 281 8.65 2.94 -24.90
N TRP A 282 9.16 2.42 -26.02
CA TRP A 282 9.07 0.98 -26.32
C TRP A 282 10.06 0.14 -25.46
N GLU A 283 11.03 0.80 -24.82
CA GLU A 283 11.96 0.18 -23.90
C GLU A 283 11.27 -0.20 -22.59
N ARG A 284 11.09 -1.51 -22.36
CA ARG A 284 10.53 -2.10 -21.12
C ARG A 284 11.34 -1.80 -19.84
N THR A 285 12.41 -1.02 -19.94
CA THR A 285 13.38 -0.76 -18.87
C THR A 285 13.00 0.42 -17.97
N ALA A 286 12.05 1.27 -18.38
CA ALA A 286 11.54 2.34 -17.54
C ALA A 286 10.02 2.24 -17.42
N PRO A 287 9.46 1.90 -16.23
CA PRO A 287 8.02 2.04 -16.02
C PRO A 287 7.61 3.48 -16.28
N ALA A 288 6.39 3.67 -16.80
CA ALA A 288 5.79 5.00 -16.92
C ALA A 288 5.73 5.65 -15.53
N ASN A 289 6.71 6.50 -15.20
CA ASN A 289 6.70 7.24 -13.95
C ASN A 289 5.65 8.35 -14.05
N VAL A 290 4.47 8.07 -13.50
CA VAL A 290 3.44 9.08 -13.34
C VAL A 290 3.74 9.86 -12.07
N SER A 291 4.12 11.13 -12.23
CA SER A 291 4.25 12.06 -11.10
C SER A 291 2.89 12.65 -10.78
N GLY A 292 2.51 12.65 -9.51
CA GLY A 292 1.27 13.25 -9.04
C GLY A 292 1.41 13.72 -7.60
N ASP A 293 0.64 14.73 -7.22
CA ASP A 293 0.59 15.21 -5.86
C ASP A 293 -0.29 14.28 -5.02
N VAL A 294 0.28 13.74 -3.95
CA VAL A 294 -0.48 12.95 -2.97
C VAL A 294 -0.53 13.71 -1.65
N LEU A 295 -1.72 13.82 -1.06
CA LEU A 295 -1.87 14.34 0.29
C LEU A 295 -1.26 13.32 1.25
N ARG A 296 -0.15 13.72 1.89
CA ARG A 296 0.54 12.91 2.88
C ARG A 296 0.17 13.38 4.28
N GLU A 297 -0.33 12.47 5.12
CA GLU A 297 -0.45 12.73 6.54
C GLU A 297 0.95 12.92 7.13
N THR A 298 1.21 14.10 7.69
CA THR A 298 2.47 14.43 8.36
C THR A 298 2.19 14.73 9.82
N VAL A 299 2.99 14.16 10.72
CA VAL A 299 2.88 14.42 12.16
C VAL A 299 3.59 15.73 12.46
N CYS A 300 2.82 16.81 12.63
CA CYS A 300 3.33 18.11 13.06
C CYS A 300 3.49 18.13 14.59
N ALA A 301 4.69 17.81 15.09
CA ALA A 301 5.00 17.96 16.52
C ALA A 301 5.41 19.40 16.83
N LYS A 302 4.64 20.09 17.69
CA LYS A 302 4.97 21.44 18.18
C LYS A 302 5.70 21.32 19.53
N LEU A 303 7.02 21.53 19.52
CA LEU A 303 7.81 21.60 20.76
C LEU A 303 7.53 22.93 21.48
N GLN A 304 6.87 22.87 22.63
CA GLN A 304 6.63 24.05 23.47
C GLN A 304 7.80 24.22 24.45
N ILE A 305 8.76 25.09 24.12
CA ILE A 305 9.99 25.35 24.90
C ILE A 305 9.70 25.78 26.35
N GLN A 306 8.51 26.35 26.62
CA GLN A 306 8.09 26.76 27.96
C GLN A 306 8.14 25.60 28.98
N TRP A 307 7.87 24.37 28.54
CA TRP A 307 7.93 23.18 29.40
C TRP A 307 9.36 22.69 29.68
N LEU A 308 10.34 23.15 28.90
CA LEU A 308 11.76 22.84 29.11
C LEU A 308 12.45 23.76 30.12
N LEU A 309 11.83 24.87 30.53
CA LEU A 309 12.43 25.81 31.48
C LEU A 309 12.65 25.18 32.86
N PHE A 310 11.70 24.37 33.33
CA PHE A 310 11.81 23.70 34.63
C PHE A 310 13.01 22.72 34.71
N PRO A 311 13.18 21.74 33.79
CA PRO A 311 14.34 20.85 33.85
C PRO A 311 15.67 21.58 33.64
N ILE A 312 15.72 22.61 32.79
CA ILE A 312 16.95 23.41 32.58
C ILE A 312 17.33 24.16 33.86
N THR A 313 16.38 24.83 34.51
CA THR A 313 16.64 25.55 35.76
C THR A 313 17.09 24.62 36.86
N LEU A 314 16.43 23.46 37.03
CA LEU A 314 16.81 22.44 38.00
C LEU A 314 18.27 21.95 37.79
N LEU A 315 18.65 21.65 36.54
CA LEU A 315 20.01 21.22 36.20
C LEU A 315 21.04 22.33 36.42
N SER A 316 20.69 23.59 36.14
CA SER A 316 21.59 24.72 36.37
C SER A 316 21.83 24.97 37.86
N LEU A 317 20.79 24.89 38.69
CA LEU A 317 20.90 25.06 40.14
C LEU A 317 21.71 23.93 40.78
N SER A 318 21.49 22.69 40.35
CA SER A 318 22.25 21.54 40.89
C SER A 318 23.74 21.63 40.52
N ALA A 319 24.06 22.01 39.28
CA ALA A 319 25.43 22.25 38.86
C ALA A 319 26.09 23.40 39.64
N MET A 320 25.36 24.50 39.86
CA MET A 320 25.85 25.64 40.67
C MET A 320 26.13 25.25 42.11
N LEU A 321 25.22 24.52 42.76
CA LEU A 321 25.41 24.06 44.14
C LEU A 321 26.61 23.14 44.27
N LEU A 322 26.78 22.20 43.33
CA LEU A 322 27.93 21.29 43.32
C LEU A 322 29.24 22.06 43.13
N ALA A 323 29.30 23.00 42.18
CA ALA A 323 30.46 23.86 42.00
C ALA A 323 30.78 24.71 43.25
N ALA A 324 29.75 25.27 43.90
CA ALA A 324 29.92 26.04 45.13
C ALA A 324 30.50 25.19 46.27
N THR A 325 30.03 23.95 46.44
CA THR A 325 30.59 23.03 47.44
C THR A 325 32.06 22.71 47.19
N LEU A 326 32.45 22.46 45.93
CA LEU A 326 33.83 22.21 45.56
C LEU A 326 34.73 23.43 45.81
N VAL A 327 34.28 24.63 45.44
CA VAL A 327 35.07 25.87 45.63
C VAL A 327 35.23 26.20 47.11
N LEU A 328 34.18 26.04 47.93
CA LEU A 328 34.25 26.29 49.37
C LEU A 328 35.23 25.32 50.04
N GLU A 329 35.19 24.02 49.70
CA GLU A 329 36.09 23.02 50.25
C GLU A 329 37.56 23.26 49.83
N PHE A 330 37.82 23.61 48.57
CA PHE A 330 39.16 24.00 48.11
C PHE A 330 39.67 25.27 48.78
N SER A 331 38.79 26.27 48.95
CA SER A 331 39.17 27.56 49.55
C SER A 331 39.50 27.46 51.04
N GLN A 332 38.85 26.55 51.77
CA GLN A 332 39.09 26.32 53.19
C GLN A 332 40.34 25.44 53.41
N ASN A 333 40.56 24.42 52.57
CA ASN A 333 41.74 23.55 52.68
C ASN A 333 43.05 24.23 52.21
N GLY A 334 42.98 25.33 51.44
CA GLY A 334 44.14 26.11 51.00
C GLY A 334 44.83 26.92 52.10
N ARG A 335 44.26 27.00 53.31
CA ARG A 335 44.88 27.65 54.47
C ARG A 335 45.07 26.63 55.59
N VAL A 336 46.27 26.04 55.63
CA VAL A 336 46.81 25.22 56.73
C VAL A 336 46.18 23.83 56.88
N GLY A 337 46.69 22.88 56.09
CA GLY A 337 46.94 21.49 56.55
C GLY A 337 45.80 20.66 57.14
N ALA A 338 44.54 20.84 56.71
CA ALA A 338 43.41 20.10 57.26
C ALA A 338 42.58 19.39 56.17
N VAL A 339 43.10 18.27 55.64
CA VAL A 339 42.19 17.19 55.25
C VAL A 339 41.44 16.80 56.53
N PRO A 340 40.11 16.64 56.56
CA PRO A 340 39.39 16.26 57.78
C PRO A 340 39.94 14.95 58.34
N VAL A 341 40.75 15.06 59.41
CA VAL A 341 41.62 14.00 59.96
C VAL A 341 40.83 12.78 60.43
N TRP A 342 39.54 12.96 60.71
CA TRP A 342 38.62 11.88 61.11
C TRP A 342 38.30 10.87 59.99
N LYS A 343 38.54 11.21 58.71
CA LYS A 343 38.36 10.25 57.60
C LYS A 343 39.53 9.27 57.46
N SER A 344 40.67 9.50 58.12
CA SER A 344 41.89 8.69 57.92
C SER A 344 42.57 8.18 59.20
N SER A 345 42.22 8.65 60.40
CA SER A 345 42.73 8.07 61.66
C SER A 345 41.80 8.33 62.85
N MET A 346 41.71 7.35 63.77
CA MET A 346 40.92 7.48 65.02
C MET A 346 41.70 8.15 66.16
N LEU A 347 43.02 8.41 66.00
CA LEU A 347 43.87 9.04 67.03
C LEU A 347 43.37 10.41 67.54
N PRO A 348 42.85 11.32 66.68
CA PRO A 348 42.33 12.59 67.15
C PRO A 348 41.15 12.42 68.12
N LEU A 349 40.34 11.36 67.96
CA LEU A 349 39.24 11.05 68.87
C LEU A 349 39.75 10.57 70.24
N LEU A 350 40.88 9.84 70.26
CA LEU A 350 41.48 9.33 71.50
C LEU A 350 42.07 10.45 72.36
N TYR A 351 42.79 11.40 71.74
CA TYR A 351 43.44 12.51 72.45
C TYR A 351 42.53 13.73 72.68
N HIS A 352 41.52 13.95 71.84
CA HIS A 352 40.56 15.05 71.99
C HIS A 352 39.20 14.64 72.57
N GLY A 353 38.98 13.34 72.84
CA GLY A 353 38.03 12.87 73.85
C GLY A 353 37.04 11.77 73.43
N LEU A 354 36.98 10.73 74.28
CA LEU A 354 35.76 10.13 74.84
C LEU A 354 35.95 9.65 76.32
N GLY A 355 37.14 9.79 76.89
CA GLY A 355 37.40 9.60 78.32
C GLY A 355 38.53 10.54 78.75
N LYS A 356 38.28 11.41 79.73
CA LYS A 356 39.27 12.35 80.25
C LYS A 356 40.37 11.57 80.98
N LEU A 357 41.61 11.66 80.48
CA LEU A 357 42.79 11.43 81.30
C LEU A 357 43.19 12.81 81.85
N ASP A 358 42.57 13.21 82.97
CA ASP A 358 43.01 14.35 83.79
C ASP A 358 44.43 14.01 84.33
N ASP A 359 45.47 14.85 84.44
CA ASP A 359 45.63 16.29 84.60
C ASP A 359 46.84 16.79 83.77
N GLU A 360 46.65 17.60 82.73
CA GLU A 360 47.70 18.50 82.21
C GLU A 360 47.14 19.81 81.64
N PRO A 361 47.89 20.93 81.72
CA PRO A 361 47.41 22.25 81.32
C PRO A 361 47.03 22.34 79.83
N ARG A 362 45.92 23.01 79.56
CA ARG A 362 45.16 23.04 78.29
C ARG A 362 45.88 23.62 77.05
N ASP A 363 47.11 24.12 77.19
CA ASP A 363 47.81 24.84 76.12
C ASP A 363 48.85 24.02 75.34
N ASN A 364 49.04 22.73 75.65
CA ASN A 364 50.10 21.91 75.03
C ASN A 364 49.60 20.66 74.26
N PHE A 365 48.38 20.72 73.70
CA PHE A 365 47.81 19.63 72.91
C PHE A 365 48.21 19.71 71.41
N PRO A 366 48.81 18.65 70.84
CA PRO A 366 49.25 18.63 69.45
C PRO A 366 48.07 18.69 68.46
N ARG A 367 48.24 19.42 67.35
CA ARG A 367 47.16 19.70 66.39
C ARG A 367 47.30 18.95 65.06
N THR A 368 48.42 18.27 64.84
CA THR A 368 48.68 17.53 63.59
C THR A 368 48.79 16.03 63.83
N LEU A 369 48.42 15.22 62.82
CA LEU A 369 48.43 13.75 62.93
C LEU A 369 49.84 13.21 63.28
N LYS A 370 50.89 13.78 62.69
CA LYS A 370 52.29 13.38 62.99
C LYS A 370 52.68 13.63 64.44
N GLU A 371 52.21 14.73 65.03
CA GLU A 371 52.47 15.01 66.44
C GLU A 371 51.66 14.10 67.38
N LEU A 372 50.44 13.73 66.98
CA LEU A 372 49.60 12.78 67.71
C LEU A 372 50.18 11.36 67.66
N GLU A 373 50.64 10.90 66.49
CA GLU A 373 51.29 9.60 66.32
C GLU A 373 52.59 9.50 67.14
N LYS A 374 53.43 10.53 67.06
CA LYS A 374 54.68 10.57 67.83
C LYS A 374 54.45 10.51 69.34
N ARG A 375 53.40 11.17 69.86
CA ARG A 375 53.06 11.07 71.28
C ARG A 375 52.45 9.72 71.66
N ALA A 376 51.72 9.07 70.76
CA ALA A 376 51.17 7.75 71.02
C ALA A 376 52.29 6.70 71.17
N GLU A 377 53.38 6.85 70.42
CA GLU A 377 54.56 5.97 70.54
C GLU A 377 55.30 6.14 71.87
N GLU A 378 55.21 7.30 72.53
CA GLU A 378 55.90 7.58 73.81
C GLU A 378 55.13 7.11 75.05
N VAL A 379 53.86 6.72 74.92
CA VAL A 379 53.01 6.35 76.07
C VAL A 379 52.81 4.83 76.10
N GLU A 380 53.49 4.16 77.03
CA GLU A 380 53.21 2.76 77.34
C GLU A 380 51.94 2.64 78.21
N VAL A 381 50.96 1.89 77.71
CA VAL A 381 49.72 1.59 78.41
C VAL A 381 49.53 0.09 78.51
N ARG A 382 48.95 -0.36 79.62
CA ARG A 382 48.51 -1.75 79.80
C ARG A 382 47.00 -1.83 79.85
N LEU A 383 46.44 -2.93 79.38
CA LEU A 383 45.01 -3.20 79.52
C LEU A 383 44.76 -3.75 80.93
N GLY A 384 43.96 -3.04 81.73
CA GLY A 384 43.64 -3.42 83.10
C GLY A 384 42.20 -3.05 83.47
N MET A 385 41.70 -3.66 84.54
CA MET A 385 40.39 -3.31 85.11
C MET A 385 40.54 -2.03 85.93
N GLY A 386 39.98 -0.92 85.45
CA GLY A 386 39.79 0.29 86.25
C GLY A 386 38.63 0.11 87.24
N GLU A 387 38.33 1.13 88.05
CA GLU A 387 37.35 1.01 89.15
C GLU A 387 35.94 0.54 88.72
N THR A 388 35.58 0.69 87.44
CA THR A 388 34.26 0.29 86.93
C THR A 388 34.25 -0.36 85.54
N HIS A 389 35.38 -0.42 84.81
CA HIS A 389 35.45 -1.04 83.48
C HIS A 389 36.88 -1.39 83.06
N TRP A 390 37.03 -2.34 82.13
CA TRP A 390 38.31 -2.64 81.48
C TRP A 390 38.71 -1.48 80.58
N GLY A 391 39.95 -0.99 80.73
CA GLY A 391 40.48 0.11 79.95
C GLY A 391 42.00 0.10 79.87
N LEU A 392 42.54 1.00 79.05
CA LEU A 392 43.98 1.23 78.98
C LEU A 392 44.38 2.12 80.15
N ILE A 393 45.21 1.60 81.06
CA ILE A 393 45.66 2.29 82.28
C ILE A 393 47.13 2.64 82.13
N LYS A 394 47.47 3.90 82.44
CA LYS A 394 48.86 4.41 82.46
C LYS A 394 49.57 3.88 83.72
N GLU A 395 50.75 3.30 83.58
CA GLU A 395 51.55 2.90 84.76
C GLU A 395 52.12 4.13 85.47
N GLY A 396 51.91 4.27 86.79
CA GLY A 396 52.37 5.42 87.59
C GLY A 396 52.72 5.08 89.04
N LEU A 397 53.80 5.68 89.55
CA LEU A 397 54.33 5.58 90.92
C LEU A 397 53.26 5.86 92.02
N ILE A 398 53.29 5.04 93.08
CA ILE A 398 52.34 4.94 94.22
C ILE A 398 52.49 6.10 95.24
N ILE A 399 51.42 6.43 96.00
CA ILE A 399 51.28 6.65 97.48
C ILE A 399 50.01 7.52 97.72
N GLU A 400 48.84 6.98 98.07
CA GLU A 400 48.35 6.54 99.40
C GLU A 400 47.98 7.71 100.36
N GLY A 401 46.67 7.87 100.69
CA GLY A 401 46.27 8.76 101.80
C GLY A 401 44.82 9.25 101.92
N ARG A 402 43.92 8.38 102.40
CA ARG A 402 42.88 8.64 103.44
C ARG A 402 41.56 9.41 103.10
N THR A 403 40.45 8.72 103.38
CA THR A 403 39.01 9.07 103.45
C THR A 403 38.64 9.83 104.77
N PRO A 404 37.36 10.07 105.23
CA PRO A 404 35.98 9.83 104.71
C PRO A 404 34.90 10.94 105.02
N GLN A 405 33.63 10.67 104.62
CA GLN A 405 32.34 11.27 105.05
C GLN A 405 31.90 12.57 104.33
N GLU A 406 30.70 12.67 103.73
CA GLU A 406 29.37 12.55 104.35
C GLU A 406 28.28 12.19 103.31
N GLN A 407 27.52 11.11 103.54
CA GLN A 407 26.18 10.85 102.98
C GLN A 407 25.17 11.60 103.88
N THR A 408 23.95 12.03 103.53
CA THR A 408 22.82 11.32 102.90
C THR A 408 21.60 12.27 102.89
N LYS A 409 20.54 11.89 102.14
CA LYS A 409 19.10 12.28 102.19
C LYS A 409 18.70 13.59 101.48
N ALA A 410 17.67 13.62 100.62
CA ALA A 410 16.47 12.79 100.60
C ALA A 410 15.97 12.48 99.18
N ARG A 411 15.70 11.19 98.98
CA ARG A 411 14.91 10.54 97.93
C ARG A 411 13.47 10.41 98.44
N LYS A 412 12.46 10.71 97.62
CA LYS A 412 11.12 10.06 97.58
C LYS A 412 10.30 10.66 96.43
N THR A 413 10.09 9.89 95.35
CA THR A 413 8.86 9.09 94.99
C THR A 413 7.76 9.99 94.40
N GLU A 414 6.95 9.64 93.40
CA GLU A 414 6.57 8.44 92.62
C GLU A 414 5.71 9.01 91.46
N GLU A 415 5.89 8.59 90.20
CA GLU A 415 5.06 7.61 89.47
C GLU A 415 3.53 7.88 89.38
N GLY A 416 3.02 7.94 88.14
CA GLY A 416 1.90 7.07 87.72
C GLY A 416 0.51 7.64 87.41
N HIS A 417 0.15 7.59 86.12
CA HIS A 417 -1.12 7.10 85.52
C HIS A 417 -2.44 7.93 85.38
N VAL A 418 -2.82 8.16 84.08
CA VAL A 418 -4.02 7.67 83.32
C VAL A 418 -5.39 8.40 83.33
N ASN A 419 -5.84 8.72 82.09
CA ASN A 419 -7.18 8.86 81.43
C ASN A 419 -8.28 9.73 82.09
N GLU A 420 -9.35 10.23 81.43
CA GLU A 420 -10.12 9.86 80.22
C GLU A 420 -10.71 11.11 79.51
N GLY A 421 -11.11 10.91 78.24
CA GLY A 421 -11.90 11.80 77.39
C GLY A 421 -11.99 11.27 75.97
#